data_AF-A0AAV5TDX6-F1
#
_entry.id   AF-A0AAV5TDX6-F1
#
_cell.length_a   1.000
_cell.length_b   1.000
_cell.length_c   1.000
_cell.angle_alpha   90.00
_cell.angle_beta   90.00
_cell.angle_gamma   90.00
#
_symmetry.space_group_name_H-M   'P 1'
#
loop_
_entity.id
_entity.type
_entity.pdbx_description
1 polymer ?
#
loop_
_entity_poly.entity_id
_entity_poly.type
_entity_poly.pdbx_seq_one_letter_code
_entity_poly.pdbx_strand_id
1 'polypeptide(L)'
;RACSSFFKRTEVAGRKFTCRQGERKCEIKHLDKFTCRSCRYDRCVELGMTYVLPPKKKPRKATLLDVEPELPSTSSTAITQGPARESLLDRMEKEYKASCERRLILEKDYVARHNLQPFGHPTEEFYNGNFTSFYDILRISMKDSTSLLKNVFDDFDSLPIAHRVTLFKNFYSK
;
A
#
# COMPACT_ATOMS: atom_id res chain seq x y z
N ARG A 1 14.11 21.35 -15.64
CA ARG A 1 13.74 20.24 -16.56
C ARG A 1 13.16 20.84 -17.84
N ALA A 2 13.61 20.44 -19.04
CA ALA A 2 13.19 21.05 -20.32
C ALA A 2 11.71 20.77 -20.70
N CYS A 3 11.08 21.67 -21.49
CA CYS A 3 9.67 21.56 -21.91
C CYS A 3 9.43 20.39 -22.87
N SER A 4 10.34 20.12 -23.81
CA SER A 4 10.22 18.97 -24.74
C SER A 4 10.13 17.63 -24.01
N SER A 5 11.01 17.40 -23.03
CA SER A 5 11.02 16.19 -22.19
C SER A 5 9.80 16.12 -21.27
N PHE A 6 9.30 17.26 -20.78
CA PHE A 6 8.08 17.32 -19.98
C PHE A 6 6.86 16.94 -20.82
N PHE A 7 6.66 17.60 -21.96
CA PHE A 7 5.54 17.38 -22.86
C PHE A 7 5.45 15.93 -23.34
N LYS A 8 6.56 15.37 -23.84
CA LYS A 8 6.65 13.95 -24.23
C LYS A 8 6.16 13.00 -23.13
N ARG A 9 6.56 13.20 -21.88
CA ARG A 9 6.15 12.32 -20.77
C ARG A 9 4.69 12.50 -20.40
N THR A 10 4.17 13.72 -20.50
CA THR A 10 2.75 13.99 -20.25
C THR A 10 1.89 13.27 -21.27
N GLU A 11 2.24 13.40 -22.56
CA GLU A 11 1.54 12.77 -23.69
C GLU A 11 1.60 11.25 -23.63
N VAL A 12 2.80 10.67 -23.46
CA VAL A 12 2.98 9.21 -23.41
C VAL A 12 2.24 8.56 -22.23
N ALA A 13 2.15 9.25 -21.09
CA ALA A 13 1.50 8.71 -19.90
C ALA A 13 0.04 9.19 -19.70
N GLY A 14 -0.51 9.99 -20.63
CA GLY A 14 -1.89 10.52 -20.54
C GLY A 14 -2.19 11.29 -19.26
N ARG A 15 -1.21 12.04 -18.72
CA ARG A 15 -1.33 12.66 -17.39
C ARG A 15 -2.19 13.93 -17.45
N LYS A 16 -3.17 14.03 -16.54
CA LYS A 16 -3.93 15.26 -16.29
C LYS A 16 -3.36 15.98 -15.06
N PHE A 17 -3.25 17.30 -15.12
CA PHE A 17 -2.72 18.11 -14.02
C PHE A 17 -3.77 19.11 -13.54
N THR A 18 -3.81 19.32 -12.22
CA THR A 18 -4.66 20.34 -11.59
C THR A 18 -3.80 21.54 -11.21
N CYS A 19 -4.30 22.75 -11.49
CA CYS A 19 -3.66 23.98 -11.04
C CYS A 19 -3.89 24.16 -9.53
N ARG A 20 -2.83 24.31 -8.75
CA ARG A 20 -2.93 24.53 -7.29
C ARG A 20 -3.45 25.93 -6.92
N GLN A 21 -3.23 26.91 -7.79
CA GLN A 21 -3.69 28.30 -7.58
C GLN A 21 -5.12 28.53 -8.08
N GLY A 22 -5.76 27.54 -8.73
CA GLY A 22 -7.14 27.64 -9.23
C GLY A 22 -7.33 28.47 -10.51
N GLU A 23 -6.60 29.59 -10.65
CA GLU A 23 -6.81 30.57 -11.72
C GLU A 23 -6.23 30.19 -13.09
N ARG A 24 -5.47 29.09 -13.17
CA ARG A 24 -4.75 28.60 -14.38
C ARG A 24 -3.84 29.62 -15.09
N LYS A 25 -3.49 30.74 -14.45
CA LYS A 25 -2.63 31.81 -15.02
C LYS A 25 -1.23 31.88 -14.38
N CYS A 26 -0.71 30.76 -13.88
CA CYS A 26 0.60 30.74 -13.21
C CYS A 26 1.72 31.15 -14.18
N GLU A 27 2.59 32.05 -13.74
CA GLU A 27 3.76 32.47 -14.51
C GLU A 27 4.82 31.34 -14.56
N ILE A 28 5.28 30.98 -15.75
CA ILE A 28 6.25 29.89 -15.97
C ILE A 28 7.66 30.48 -16.09
N LYS A 29 8.39 30.55 -14.97
CA LYS A 29 9.78 31.03 -14.93
C LYS A 29 10.78 29.89 -15.12
N HIS A 30 11.87 30.16 -15.83
CA HIS A 30 12.90 29.16 -16.17
C HIS A 30 13.65 28.60 -14.95
N LEU A 31 13.83 29.41 -13.90
CA LEU A 31 14.63 29.07 -12.71
C LEU A 31 13.80 28.52 -11.54
N ASP A 32 12.48 28.43 -11.69
CA ASP A 32 11.64 27.95 -10.60
C ASP A 32 11.66 26.42 -10.52
N LYS A 33 12.11 25.90 -9.37
CA LYS A 33 12.13 24.47 -9.05
C LYS A 33 10.71 23.89 -9.02
N PHE A 34 9.69 24.71 -8.74
CA PHE A 34 8.31 24.29 -8.55
C PHE A 34 7.34 24.99 -9.50
N THR A 35 7.57 24.86 -10.81
CA THR A 35 6.63 25.35 -11.81
C THR A 35 5.32 24.55 -11.84
N CYS A 36 4.19 25.26 -11.91
CA CYS A 36 2.86 24.67 -11.99
C CYS A 36 2.73 23.77 -13.23
N ARG A 37 2.49 22.47 -13.03
CA ARG A 37 2.49 21.47 -14.11
C ARG A 37 1.31 21.63 -15.08
N SER A 38 0.15 22.09 -14.59
CA SER A 38 -1.01 22.34 -15.45
C SER A 38 -0.76 23.53 -16.38
N CYS A 39 -0.43 24.70 -15.82
CA CYS A 39 -0.19 25.91 -16.63
C CYS A 39 1.01 25.74 -17.56
N ARG A 40 2.03 24.99 -17.14
CA ARG A 40 3.15 24.63 -18.00
C ARG A 40 2.70 23.78 -19.19
N TYR A 41 1.82 22.81 -18.98
CA TYR A 41 1.30 21.96 -20.05
C TYR A 41 0.39 22.76 -20.97
N ASP A 42 -0.55 23.53 -20.42
CA ASP A 42 -1.46 24.40 -21.17
C ASP A 42 -0.66 25.33 -22.08
N ARG A 43 0.42 25.94 -21.55
CA ARG A 43 1.32 26.80 -22.34
C ARG A 43 2.06 26.04 -23.45
N CYS A 44 2.44 24.77 -23.23
CA CYS A 44 3.06 23.96 -24.28
C CYS A 44 2.05 23.71 -25.42
N VAL A 45 0.78 23.45 -25.09
CA VAL A 45 -0.30 23.24 -26.07
C VAL A 45 -0.64 24.55 -26.80
N GLU A 46 -0.76 25.67 -26.09
CA GLU A 46 -0.97 27.01 -26.66
C GLU A 46 0.10 27.38 -27.69
N LEU A 47 1.36 27.02 -27.42
CA LEU A 47 2.48 27.23 -28.33
C LEU A 47 2.54 26.20 -29.48
N GLY A 48 1.56 25.30 -29.59
CA GLY A 48 1.44 24.34 -30.68
C GLY A 48 2.36 23.13 -30.56
N MET A 49 2.85 22.79 -29.36
CA MET A 49 3.60 21.55 -29.19
C MET A 49 2.70 20.34 -29.48
N THR A 50 3.15 19.47 -30.37
CA THR A 50 2.50 18.20 -30.67
C THR A 50 3.50 17.07 -30.51
N TYR A 51 3.03 15.91 -30.04
CA TYR A 51 3.87 14.74 -29.86
C TYR A 51 3.32 13.59 -30.70
N VAL A 52 4.04 13.24 -31.74
CA VAL A 52 3.74 12.06 -32.56
C VAL A 52 4.46 10.87 -31.94
N LEU A 53 3.68 9.84 -31.57
CA LEU A 53 4.25 8.59 -31.06
C LEU A 53 5.14 7.96 -32.14
N PRO A 54 6.44 7.76 -31.87
CA PRO A 54 7.28 7.06 -32.83
C PRO A 54 6.82 5.61 -32.94
N PRO A 55 6.93 5.00 -34.13
CA PRO A 55 6.64 3.58 -34.31
C PRO A 55 7.51 2.74 -33.34
N LYS A 56 6.92 1.70 -32.75
CA LYS A 56 7.59 0.81 -31.80
C LYS A 56 8.86 0.23 -32.45
N LYS A 57 10.04 0.74 -32.07
CA LYS A 57 11.32 0.16 -32.52
C LYS A 57 11.47 -1.23 -31.91
N LYS A 58 11.89 -2.21 -32.72
CA LYS A 58 12.29 -3.54 -32.25
C LYS A 58 13.33 -3.37 -31.13
N PRO A 59 13.27 -4.17 -30.04
CA PRO A 59 14.24 -4.05 -28.96
C PRO A 59 15.65 -4.20 -29.51
N ARG A 60 16.52 -3.26 -29.14
CA ARG A 60 17.95 -3.31 -29.47
C ARG A 60 18.52 -4.52 -28.71
N LYS A 61 19.14 -5.50 -29.39
CA LYS A 61 19.89 -6.58 -28.72
C LYS A 61 20.87 -5.92 -27.75
N ALA A 62 20.68 -6.16 -26.45
CA ALA A 62 21.59 -5.68 -25.43
C ALA A 62 22.89 -6.49 -25.57
N THR A 63 24.00 -5.80 -25.84
CA THR A 63 25.34 -6.36 -25.70
C THR A 63 25.57 -6.57 -24.20
N LEU A 64 25.82 -7.81 -23.79
CA LEU A 64 26.17 -8.15 -22.42
C LEU A 64 27.46 -7.42 -22.04
N LEU A 65 27.37 -6.46 -21.13
CA LEU A 65 28.49 -5.98 -20.34
C LEU A 65 28.21 -6.37 -18.90
N ASP A 66 29.24 -6.89 -18.24
CA ASP A 66 29.19 -7.55 -16.95
C ASP A 66 28.52 -6.70 -15.85
N VAL A 67 27.60 -7.33 -15.14
CA VAL A 67 26.77 -6.72 -14.08
C VAL A 67 27.49 -6.88 -12.74
N GLU A 68 27.97 -5.75 -12.19
CA GLU A 68 28.29 -5.58 -10.77
C GLU A 68 27.00 -5.72 -9.93
N PRO A 69 27.04 -6.21 -8.66
CA PRO A 69 25.82 -6.55 -7.92
C PRO A 69 24.99 -5.31 -7.59
N GLU A 70 23.83 -5.15 -8.25
CA GLU A 70 22.90 -4.06 -7.98
C GLU A 70 22.10 -4.30 -6.68
N LEU A 71 22.12 -3.28 -5.81
CA LEU A 71 21.18 -3.12 -4.71
C LEU A 71 19.75 -2.91 -5.24
N PRO A 72 18.70 -3.46 -4.59
CA PRO A 72 17.34 -3.37 -5.09
C PRO A 72 16.77 -1.95 -4.90
N SER A 73 16.70 -1.20 -6.01
CA SER A 73 15.93 0.03 -6.10
C SER A 73 14.45 -0.27 -6.29
N THR A 74 13.64 0.39 -5.46
CA THR A 74 12.17 0.34 -5.49
C THR A 74 11.62 1.05 -6.72
N SER A 75 10.58 0.45 -7.29
CA SER A 75 9.72 0.94 -8.38
C SER A 75 10.13 0.51 -9.79
N SER A 76 9.64 -0.65 -10.20
CA SER A 76 9.30 -0.92 -11.61
C SER A 76 8.16 -1.92 -11.69
N THR A 77 6.98 -1.42 -12.09
CA THR A 77 5.88 -2.20 -12.62
C THR A 77 6.35 -2.87 -13.91
N ALA A 78 6.79 -4.11 -13.81
CA ALA A 78 7.07 -4.97 -14.96
C ALA A 78 6.16 -6.20 -14.87
N ILE A 79 5.16 -6.21 -15.75
CA ILE A 79 4.33 -7.37 -16.05
C ILE A 79 5.26 -8.41 -16.70
N THR A 80 5.50 -9.52 -16.03
CA THR A 80 6.04 -10.74 -16.64
C THR A 80 5.41 -11.95 -15.95
N GLN A 81 4.90 -12.85 -16.77
CA GLN A 81 4.14 -14.04 -16.42
C GLN A 81 5.02 -15.06 -15.68
N GLY A 82 4.91 -15.10 -14.36
CA GLY A 82 5.05 -16.29 -13.52
C GLY A 82 3.74 -16.48 -12.75
N PRO A 83 3.57 -17.52 -11.89
CA PRO A 83 2.44 -17.50 -10.95
C PRO A 83 2.54 -16.17 -10.22
N ALA A 84 1.50 -15.33 -10.37
CA ALA A 84 1.50 -13.97 -9.86
C ALA A 84 1.93 -14.05 -8.39
N ARG A 85 3.12 -13.52 -8.07
CA ARG A 85 3.51 -13.38 -6.66
C ARG A 85 2.37 -12.60 -6.03
N GLU A 86 1.63 -13.25 -5.15
CA GLU A 86 0.52 -12.65 -4.43
C GLU A 86 1.03 -11.34 -3.85
N SER A 87 0.34 -10.23 -4.15
CA SER A 87 0.83 -8.95 -3.67
C SER A 87 0.79 -8.95 -2.14
N LEU A 88 1.70 -8.20 -1.51
CA LEU A 88 1.69 -8.06 -0.06
C LEU A 88 0.32 -7.55 0.43
N LEU A 89 -0.33 -6.67 -0.34
CA LEU A 89 -1.65 -6.15 0.00
C LEU A 89 -2.73 -7.23 -0.06
N ASP A 90 -2.69 -8.10 -1.08
CA ASP A 90 -3.63 -9.22 -1.19
C ASP A 90 -3.45 -10.20 -0.02
N ARG A 91 -2.20 -10.50 0.34
CA ARG A 91 -1.86 -11.32 1.53
C ARG A 91 -2.38 -10.69 2.81
N MET A 92 -2.16 -9.39 3.00
CA MET A 92 -2.64 -8.64 4.16
C MET A 92 -4.16 -8.68 4.26
N GLU A 93 -4.87 -8.42 3.15
CA GLU A 93 -6.32 -8.43 3.12
C GLU A 93 -6.88 -9.81 3.45
N LYS A 94 -6.37 -10.85 2.79
CA LYS A 94 -6.79 -12.24 2.98
C LYS A 94 -6.57 -12.69 4.42
N GLU A 95 -5.37 -12.46 4.95
CA GLU A 95 -5.01 -12.90 6.29
C GLU A 95 -5.75 -12.10 7.37
N TYR A 96 -6.03 -10.82 7.14
CA TYR A 96 -6.83 -10.01 8.05
C TYR A 96 -8.28 -10.51 8.15
N LYS A 97 -8.90 -10.87 7.02
CA LYS A 97 -10.24 -11.48 7.03
C LYS A 97 -10.25 -12.80 7.79
N ALA A 98 -9.27 -13.66 7.54
CA ALA A 98 -9.13 -14.94 8.24
C ALA A 98 -8.89 -14.75 9.76
N SER A 99 -8.09 -13.75 10.15
CA SER A 99 -7.86 -13.36 11.54
C SER A 99 -9.16 -12.97 12.25
N CYS A 100 -9.98 -12.11 11.63
CA CYS A 100 -11.28 -11.72 12.18
C CYS A 100 -12.21 -12.91 12.38
N GLU A 101 -12.27 -13.83 11.42
CA GLU A 101 -13.09 -15.04 11.53
C GLU A 101 -12.61 -15.97 12.64
N ARG A 102 -11.30 -16.23 12.73
CA ARG A 102 -10.69 -17.05 13.80
C ARG A 102 -10.98 -16.47 15.18
N ARG A 103 -10.82 -15.15 15.36
CA ARG A 103 -11.12 -14.48 16.63
C ARG A 103 -12.61 -14.61 16.97
N LEU A 104 -13.51 -14.34 16.03
CA LEU A 104 -14.95 -14.44 16.25
C LEU A 104 -15.36 -15.84 16.72
N ILE A 105 -14.81 -16.90 16.12
CA ILE A 105 -15.08 -18.29 16.52
C ILE A 105 -14.63 -18.51 17.97
N LEU A 106 -13.41 -18.11 18.32
CA LEU A 106 -12.84 -18.29 19.66
C LEU A 106 -13.56 -17.46 20.73
N GLU A 107 -14.00 -16.25 20.38
CA GLU A 107 -14.76 -15.35 21.26
C GLU A 107 -16.16 -15.91 21.53
N LYS A 108 -16.85 -16.44 20.51
CA LYS A 108 -18.14 -17.11 20.67
C LYS A 108 -18.04 -18.41 21.49
N ASP A 109 -17.00 -19.20 21.25
CA ASP A 109 -16.71 -20.38 22.06
C ASP A 109 -16.44 -20.01 23.53
N TYR A 110 -15.70 -18.91 23.77
CA TYR A 110 -15.49 -18.39 25.13
C TYR A 110 -16.82 -18.01 25.81
N VAL A 111 -17.66 -17.23 25.12
CA VAL A 111 -19.01 -16.86 25.61
C VAL A 111 -19.80 -18.10 25.99
N ALA A 112 -19.84 -19.11 25.14
CA ALA A 112 -20.59 -20.34 25.37
C ALA A 112 -20.04 -21.14 26.57
N ARG A 113 -18.72 -21.31 26.65
CA ARG A 113 -18.07 -22.05 27.76
C ARG A 113 -18.23 -21.36 29.11
N HIS A 114 -18.28 -20.03 29.11
CA HIS A 114 -18.37 -19.22 30.32
C HIS A 114 -19.79 -18.70 30.62
N ASN A 115 -20.79 -19.06 29.81
CA ASN A 115 -22.19 -18.66 29.93
C ASN A 115 -22.37 -17.14 30.16
N LEU A 116 -21.66 -16.33 29.37
CA LEU A 116 -21.74 -14.87 29.49
C LEU A 116 -23.16 -14.38 29.18
N GLN A 117 -23.66 -13.46 29.99
CA GLN A 117 -25.02 -12.95 29.87
C GLN A 117 -25.10 -11.93 28.72
N PRO A 118 -26.08 -12.05 27.81
CA PRO A 118 -26.28 -11.07 26.75
C PRO A 118 -26.58 -9.68 27.32
N PHE A 119 -26.09 -8.66 26.64
CA PHE A 119 -26.42 -7.27 26.89
C PHE A 119 -27.37 -6.78 25.80
N GLY A 120 -28.51 -6.20 26.22
CA GLY A 120 -29.56 -5.79 25.29
C GLY A 120 -29.14 -4.59 24.44
N HIS A 121 -28.85 -4.83 23.16
CA HIS A 121 -28.56 -3.79 22.18
C HIS A 121 -29.32 -4.05 20.87
N PRO A 122 -29.85 -3.00 20.20
CA PRO A 122 -30.77 -3.18 19.08
C PRO A 122 -30.14 -3.71 17.79
N THR A 123 -28.83 -3.53 17.57
CA THR A 123 -28.18 -3.85 16.29
C THR A 123 -27.02 -4.82 16.38
N GLU A 124 -26.49 -5.04 17.58
CA GLU A 124 -25.23 -5.76 17.78
C GLU A 124 -25.34 -6.69 18.97
N GLU A 125 -24.60 -7.80 18.89
CA GLU A 125 -24.55 -8.82 19.92
C GLU A 125 -23.48 -8.44 20.96
N PHE A 126 -23.91 -8.02 22.14
CA PHE A 126 -23.02 -7.71 23.25
C PHE A 126 -23.24 -8.64 24.43
N TYR A 127 -22.22 -8.74 25.28
CA TYR A 127 -22.22 -9.58 26.46
C TYR A 127 -21.68 -8.81 27.67
N ASN A 128 -22.23 -9.10 28.85
CA ASN A 128 -21.74 -8.55 30.11
C ASN A 128 -20.37 -9.15 30.43
N GLY A 129 -19.32 -8.33 30.34
CA GLY A 129 -17.94 -8.72 30.66
C GLY A 129 -17.55 -8.38 32.10
N ASN A 130 -16.58 -9.15 32.62
CA ASN A 130 -15.82 -8.83 33.82
C ASN A 130 -14.31 -8.81 33.50
N PHE A 131 -13.46 -8.53 34.50
CA PHE A 131 -12.01 -8.50 34.28
C PHE A 131 -11.46 -9.83 33.73
N THR A 132 -11.96 -10.97 34.21
CA THR A 132 -11.53 -12.29 33.73
C THR A 132 -11.86 -12.47 32.25
N SER A 133 -13.10 -12.20 31.85
CA SER A 133 -13.51 -12.30 30.44
C SER A 133 -12.76 -11.31 29.57
N PHE A 134 -12.52 -10.09 30.07
CA PHE A 134 -11.71 -9.11 29.34
C PHE A 134 -10.31 -9.64 29.06
N TYR A 135 -9.59 -10.14 30.06
CA TYR A 135 -8.22 -10.63 29.87
C TYR A 135 -8.17 -11.89 28.99
N ASP A 136 -9.14 -12.78 29.08
CA ASP A 136 -9.19 -13.98 28.24
C ASP A 136 -9.49 -13.64 26.76
N ILE A 137 -10.45 -12.75 26.51
CA ILE A 137 -10.77 -12.26 25.16
C ILE A 137 -9.57 -11.47 24.59
N LEU A 138 -8.94 -10.61 25.40
CA LEU A 138 -7.73 -9.90 25.02
C LEU A 138 -6.60 -10.87 24.65
N ARG A 139 -6.46 -11.98 25.38
CA ARG A 139 -5.47 -13.01 25.09
C ARG A 139 -5.74 -13.71 23.75
N ILE A 140 -7.00 -13.94 23.39
CA ILE A 140 -7.39 -14.45 22.06
C ILE A 140 -6.88 -13.48 20.98
N SER A 141 -7.20 -12.19 21.12
CA SER A 141 -6.80 -11.15 20.16
C SER A 141 -5.27 -11.02 20.02
N MET A 142 -4.54 -11.02 21.15
CA MET A 142 -3.07 -10.94 21.13
C MET A 142 -2.41 -12.15 20.46
N LYS A 143 -2.91 -13.36 20.71
CA LYS A 143 -2.40 -14.59 20.08
C LYS A 143 -2.62 -14.57 18.57
N ASP A 144 -3.83 -14.22 18.15
CA ASP A 144 -4.15 -14.21 16.73
C ASP A 144 -3.43 -13.07 15.98
N SER A 145 -3.23 -11.91 16.61
CA SER A 145 -2.40 -10.83 16.06
C SER A 145 -0.95 -11.27 15.76
N THR A 146 -0.40 -12.16 16.58
CA THR A 146 0.92 -12.75 16.32
C THR A 146 0.88 -13.69 15.10
N SER A 147 -0.20 -14.49 14.98
CA SER A 147 -0.41 -15.36 13.82
C SER A 147 -0.58 -14.55 12.53
N LEU A 148 -1.34 -13.46 12.58
CA LEU A 148 -1.54 -12.53 11.47
C LEU A 148 -0.19 -12.02 10.95
N LEU A 149 0.66 -11.47 11.83
CA LEU A 149 1.96 -10.93 11.44
C LEU A 149 2.88 -11.99 10.82
N LYS A 150 2.89 -13.21 11.37
CA LYS A 150 3.66 -14.34 10.83
C LYS A 150 3.20 -14.77 9.43
N ASN A 151 1.88 -14.80 9.21
CA ASN A 151 1.31 -15.25 7.94
C ASN A 151 1.43 -14.19 6.84
N VAL A 152 1.42 -12.90 7.21
CA VAL A 152 1.59 -11.78 6.27
C VAL A 152 3.06 -11.58 5.86
N PHE A 153 3.99 -11.71 6.81
CA PHE A 153 5.40 -11.39 6.59
C PHE A 153 6.29 -12.63 6.75
N ASP A 154 6.79 -13.17 5.64
CA ASP A 154 7.61 -14.39 5.61
C ASP A 154 8.85 -14.29 6.52
N ASP A 155 9.47 -13.10 6.54
CA ASP A 155 10.69 -12.85 7.32
C ASP A 155 10.42 -12.55 8.79
N PHE A 156 9.16 -12.53 9.25
CA PHE A 156 8.83 -12.13 10.62
C PHE A 156 9.58 -12.96 11.66
N ASP A 157 9.67 -14.28 11.47
CA ASP A 157 10.36 -15.17 12.41
C ASP A 157 11.89 -15.10 12.31
N SER A 158 12.44 -14.56 11.22
CA SER A 158 13.86 -14.28 11.08
C SER A 158 14.31 -13.06 11.91
N LEU A 159 13.38 -12.20 12.31
CA LEU A 159 13.68 -11.00 13.07
C LEU A 159 14.12 -11.33 14.51
N PRO A 160 15.13 -10.62 15.05
CA PRO A 160 15.45 -10.65 16.47
C PRO A 160 14.22 -10.45 17.35
N ILE A 161 14.17 -11.16 18.48
CA ILE A 161 13.02 -11.14 19.40
C ILE A 161 12.62 -9.72 19.81
N ALA A 162 13.61 -8.84 20.05
CA ALA A 162 13.38 -7.44 20.41
C ALA A 162 12.63 -6.65 19.33
N HIS A 163 12.91 -6.92 18.05
CA HIS A 163 12.22 -6.28 16.93
C HIS A 163 10.81 -6.84 16.77
N ARG A 164 10.61 -8.16 16.90
CA ARG A 164 9.26 -8.76 16.90
C ARG A 164 8.39 -8.18 18.01
N VAL A 165 8.92 -8.04 19.23
CA VAL A 165 8.20 -7.42 20.35
C VAL A 165 7.86 -5.96 20.05
N THR A 166 8.78 -5.20 19.46
CA THR A 166 8.55 -3.80 19.10
C THR A 166 7.46 -3.66 18.04
N LEU A 167 7.51 -4.49 16.99
CA LEU A 167 6.50 -4.52 15.94
C LEU A 167 5.12 -4.89 16.50
N PHE A 168 5.06 -5.93 17.33
CA PHE A 168 3.82 -6.37 17.97
C PHE A 168 3.22 -5.27 18.85
N LYS A 169 4.04 -4.61 19.69
CA LYS A 169 3.59 -3.48 20.51
C LYS A 169 3.03 -2.36 19.64
N ASN A 170 3.77 -1.93 18.61
CA ASN A 170 3.31 -0.86 17.72
C ASN A 170 2.03 -1.20 16.94
N PHE A 171 1.82 -2.47 16.62
CA PHE A 171 0.62 -2.95 15.95
C PHE A 171 -0.60 -2.98 16.89
N TYR A 172 -0.42 -3.41 18.14
CA TYR A 172 -1.52 -3.64 19.08
C TYR A 172 -1.82 -2.43 19.99
N SER A 173 -0.86 -1.54 20.22
CA SER A 173 -0.94 -0.46 21.21
C SER A 173 -1.08 0.95 20.63
N LYS A 174 -1.46 1.10 19.35
CA LYS A 174 -1.73 2.40 18.71
C LYS A 174 -3.16 2.52 18.25
#